data_AF-A0A427CCR3-F1
#
_entry.id   AF-A0A427CCR3-F1
#
_cell.length_a   1.000
_cell.length_b   1.000
_cell.length_c   1.000
_cell.angle_alpha   90.00
_cell.angle_beta   90.00
_cell.angle_gamma   90.00
#
_symmetry.space_group_name_H-M   'P 1'
#
loop_
_entity.id
_entity.type
_entity.pdbx_description
1 polymer ?
#
loop_
_entity_poly.entity_id
_entity_poly.type
_entity_poly.pdbx_seq_one_letter_code
_entity_poly.pdbx_strand_id
1 'polypeptide(L)'
;HDAVVRAMPNTPALLGAGVTGLFAMSAVSAEQRAQADQVLATAGRTVWIEDEAKMDAVTAVSGSGPAYVFLLAEAMEAAARAQGLPADAAHTLVVQTLLGASRMLDESGEVPAELRRRVTSPNGTTQAAIESFQGDGFEAIVERAIEAATARGKALSEKAS
;
A
#
# COMPACT_ATOMS: atom_id res chain seq x y z
N HIS A 1 6.88 -4.53 -30.80
CA HIS A 1 7.34 -3.18 -30.47
C HIS A 1 8.37 -3.37 -29.37
N ASP A 2 9.60 -2.94 -29.58
CA ASP A 2 10.71 -3.38 -28.72
C ASP A 2 10.99 -2.37 -27.59
N ALA A 3 10.61 -1.10 -27.78
CA ALA A 3 10.62 -0.07 -26.74
C ALA A 3 9.25 -0.01 -26.04
N VAL A 4 9.13 -0.73 -24.91
CA VAL A 4 7.91 -0.79 -24.09
C VAL A 4 8.24 -0.49 -22.63
N VAL A 5 7.43 0.39 -22.02
CA VAL A 5 7.39 0.61 -20.58
C VAL A 5 6.12 -0.03 -20.04
N ARG A 6 6.26 -0.95 -19.09
CA ARG A 6 5.15 -1.49 -18.30
C ARG A 6 4.90 -0.58 -17.11
N ALA A 7 3.64 -0.28 -16.87
CA ALA A 7 3.19 0.52 -15.74
C ALA A 7 2.14 -0.25 -14.94
N MET A 8 2.28 -0.21 -13.61
CA MET A 8 1.30 -0.77 -12.68
C MET A 8 0.83 0.30 -11.70
N PRO A 9 -0.16 1.12 -12.10
CA PRO A 9 -0.76 2.14 -11.23
C PRO A 9 -1.70 1.49 -10.21
N ASN A 10 -2.18 2.28 -9.27
CA ASN A 10 -3.24 1.89 -8.34
C ASN A 10 -4.39 2.91 -8.30
N THR A 11 -5.51 2.55 -7.68
CA THR A 11 -6.74 3.34 -7.72
C THR A 11 -6.65 4.75 -7.11
N PRO A 12 -5.82 5.04 -6.07
CA PRO A 12 -5.60 6.40 -5.59
C PRO A 12 -5.01 7.37 -6.62
N ALA A 13 -4.52 6.88 -7.76
CA ALA A 13 -4.07 7.71 -8.88
C ALA A 13 -5.14 8.69 -9.37
N LEU A 14 -6.43 8.34 -9.24
CA LEU A 14 -7.56 9.22 -9.57
C LEU A 14 -7.63 10.48 -8.71
N LEU A 15 -6.94 10.49 -7.57
CA LEU A 15 -6.87 11.61 -6.62
C LEU A 15 -5.49 12.29 -6.63
N GLY A 16 -4.59 11.89 -7.54
CA GLY A 16 -3.19 12.33 -7.52
C GLY A 16 -2.37 11.78 -6.35
N ALA A 17 -2.93 10.85 -5.57
CA ALA A 17 -2.28 10.19 -4.43
C ALA A 17 -1.87 8.74 -4.76
N GLY A 18 -1.72 8.43 -6.05
CA GLY A 18 -1.34 7.12 -6.54
C GLY A 18 0.13 6.80 -6.36
N VAL A 19 0.45 5.54 -6.62
CA VAL A 19 1.81 5.09 -6.92
C VAL A 19 1.78 4.19 -8.14
N THR A 20 2.72 4.39 -9.05
CA THR A 20 2.86 3.58 -10.27
C THR A 20 4.22 2.91 -10.29
N GLY A 21 4.25 1.57 -10.23
CA GLY A 21 5.48 0.83 -10.49
C GLY A 21 5.76 0.76 -11.98
N LEU A 22 7.02 1.00 -12.38
CA LEU A 22 7.45 1.10 -13.76
C LEU A 22 8.58 0.11 -14.05
N PHE A 23 8.50 -0.57 -15.19
CA PHE A 23 9.58 -1.39 -15.73
C PHE A 23 9.78 -1.05 -17.21
N ALA A 24 11.02 -0.91 -17.65
CA ALA A 24 11.35 -0.62 -19.04
C ALA A 24 12.11 -1.80 -19.66
N MET A 25 11.70 -2.20 -20.87
CA MET A 25 12.49 -3.12 -21.68
C MET A 25 13.82 -2.49 -22.09
N SER A 26 14.81 -3.33 -22.43
CA SER A 26 16.18 -2.89 -22.73
C SER A 26 16.30 -1.92 -23.91
N ALA A 27 15.36 -1.93 -24.85
CA ALA A 27 15.34 -1.02 -25.99
C ALA A 27 14.71 0.35 -25.70
N VAL A 28 14.21 0.59 -24.48
CA VAL A 28 13.72 1.90 -24.04
C VAL A 28 14.91 2.81 -23.72
N SER A 29 15.00 3.95 -24.41
CA SER A 29 16.05 4.94 -24.16
C SER A 29 15.84 5.67 -22.83
N ALA A 30 16.89 6.31 -22.31
CA ALA A 30 16.78 7.14 -21.11
C ALA A 30 15.78 8.30 -21.29
N GLU A 31 15.69 8.87 -22.50
CA GLU A 31 14.73 9.92 -22.82
C GLU A 31 13.29 9.40 -22.81
N GLN A 32 13.04 8.25 -23.43
CA GLN A 32 11.72 7.60 -23.40
C GLN A 32 11.31 7.21 -21.98
N ARG A 33 12.28 6.74 -21.18
CA ARG A 33 12.09 6.44 -19.76
C ARG A 33 11.65 7.70 -18.99
N ALA A 34 12.34 8.82 -19.20
CA ALA A 34 12.01 10.10 -18.57
C ALA A 34 10.64 10.64 -19.02
N GLN A 35 10.28 10.48 -20.29
CA GLN A 35 8.96 10.87 -20.81
C GLN A 35 7.83 10.05 -20.17
N ALA A 36 8.01 8.73 -20.06
CA ALA A 36 7.04 7.86 -19.39
C ALA A 36 6.88 8.23 -17.92
N ASP A 37 7.99 8.51 -17.23
CA ASP A 37 8.00 8.95 -15.83
C ASP A 37 7.22 10.27 -15.67
N GLN A 38 7.50 11.28 -16.49
CA GLN A 38 6.82 12.58 -16.45
C GLN A 38 5.31 12.47 -16.63
N VAL A 39 4.85 11.64 -17.57
CA VAL A 39 3.41 11.44 -17.80
C VAL A 39 2.77 10.77 -16.59
N LEU A 40 3.38 9.70 -16.07
CA LEU A 40 2.78 8.89 -15.00
C LEU A 40 2.90 9.56 -13.63
N ALA A 41 3.88 10.43 -13.44
CA ALA A 41 4.06 11.23 -12.23
C ALA A 41 2.92 12.26 -12.00
N THR A 42 2.13 12.56 -13.02
CA THR A 42 0.95 13.44 -12.88
C THR A 42 -0.15 12.84 -12.00
N ALA A 43 -0.17 11.52 -11.85
CA ALA A 43 -1.18 10.79 -11.07
C ALA A 43 -0.65 10.32 -9.69
N GLY A 44 0.58 10.66 -9.34
CA GLY A 44 1.20 10.26 -8.08
C GLY A 44 2.68 9.89 -8.24
N ARG A 45 3.27 9.22 -7.24
CA ARG A 45 4.71 8.88 -7.28
C ARG A 45 4.97 7.71 -8.24
N THR A 46 6.10 7.72 -8.92
CA THR A 46 6.57 6.60 -9.74
C THR A 46 7.69 5.85 -9.03
N VAL A 47 7.75 4.53 -9.24
CA VAL A 47 8.83 3.68 -8.69
C VAL A 47 9.36 2.79 -9.80
N TRP A 48 10.64 2.94 -10.14
CA TRP A 48 11.28 2.12 -11.16
C TRP A 48 11.77 0.79 -10.58
N ILE A 49 11.37 -0.29 -11.24
CA ILE A 49 11.73 -1.67 -10.93
C ILE A 49 12.64 -2.18 -12.03
N GLU A 50 13.78 -2.75 -11.64
CA GLU A 50 14.80 -3.22 -12.59
C GLU A 50 14.52 -4.62 -13.14
N ASP A 51 13.72 -5.40 -12.44
CA ASP A 51 13.41 -6.80 -12.77
C ASP A 51 11.91 -6.96 -13.01
N GLU A 52 11.54 -7.30 -14.23
CA GLU A 52 10.15 -7.49 -14.65
C GLU A 52 9.43 -8.55 -13.80
N ALA A 53 10.15 -9.56 -13.31
CA ALA A 53 9.59 -10.61 -12.46
C ALA A 53 9.08 -10.09 -11.10
N LYS A 54 9.47 -8.87 -10.71
CA LYS A 54 8.99 -8.19 -9.49
C LYS A 54 7.71 -7.39 -9.70
N MET A 55 7.20 -7.27 -10.93
CA MET A 55 5.97 -6.51 -11.20
C MET A 55 4.72 -7.15 -10.58
N ASP A 56 4.70 -8.48 -10.37
CA ASP A 56 3.64 -9.13 -9.60
C ASP A 56 3.68 -8.73 -8.12
N ALA A 57 4.87 -8.54 -7.55
CA ALA A 57 5.02 -8.06 -6.18
C ALA A 57 4.58 -6.58 -6.05
N VAL A 58 4.89 -5.74 -7.05
CA VAL A 58 4.33 -4.37 -7.13
C VAL A 58 2.80 -4.42 -7.11
N THR A 59 2.21 -5.29 -7.93
CA THR A 59 0.75 -5.47 -7.98
C THR A 59 0.18 -5.89 -6.61
N ALA A 60 0.84 -6.84 -5.95
CA ALA A 60 0.42 -7.32 -4.64
C ALA A 60 0.49 -6.24 -3.56
N VAL A 61 1.52 -5.39 -3.58
CA VAL A 61 1.73 -4.34 -2.58
C VAL A 61 0.90 -3.10 -2.85
N SER A 62 1.01 -2.50 -4.04
CA SER A 62 0.41 -1.18 -4.32
C SER A 62 -0.88 -1.26 -5.13
N GLY A 63 -0.99 -2.21 -6.06
CA GLY A 63 -2.20 -2.39 -6.88
C GLY A 63 -3.36 -2.91 -6.03
N SER A 64 -3.11 -3.94 -5.24
CA SER A 64 -4.07 -4.53 -4.30
C SER A 64 -4.10 -3.83 -2.94
N GLY A 65 -3.04 -3.08 -2.62
CA GLY A 65 -2.85 -2.34 -1.35
C GLY A 65 -4.06 -1.54 -0.85
N PRO A 66 -4.73 -0.73 -1.69
CA PRO A 66 -5.91 0.03 -1.27
C PRO A 66 -7.00 -0.84 -0.63
N ALA A 67 -7.22 -2.05 -1.14
CA ALA A 67 -8.21 -2.97 -0.58
C ALA A 67 -7.84 -3.43 0.85
N TYR A 68 -6.55 -3.60 1.15
CA TYR A 68 -6.11 -3.97 2.50
C TYR A 68 -6.37 -2.84 3.50
N VAL A 69 -6.15 -1.59 3.08
CA VAL A 69 -6.44 -0.40 3.89
C VAL A 69 -7.95 -0.27 4.12
N PHE A 70 -8.78 -0.51 3.11
CA PHE A 70 -10.24 -0.48 3.25
C PHE A 70 -10.74 -1.59 4.17
N LEU A 71 -10.20 -2.80 4.06
CA LEU A 71 -10.55 -3.90 4.96
C LEU A 71 -10.17 -3.59 6.42
N LEU A 72 -9.01 -2.96 6.64
CA LEU A 72 -8.62 -2.49 7.98
C LEU A 72 -9.60 -1.42 8.50
N ALA A 73 -9.99 -0.47 7.66
CA ALA A 73 -10.96 0.57 8.02
C ALA A 73 -12.32 -0.05 8.43
N GLU A 74 -12.84 -0.99 7.64
CA GLU A 74 -14.08 -1.71 7.93
C GLU A 74 -14.02 -2.42 9.28
N ALA A 75 -12.91 -3.11 9.57
CA ALA A 75 -12.71 -3.81 10.83
C ALA A 75 -12.60 -2.84 12.02
N MET A 76 -11.88 -1.73 11.86
CA MET A 76 -11.75 -0.70 12.90
C MET A 76 -13.09 -0.03 13.21
N GLU A 77 -13.89 0.30 12.18
CA GLU A 77 -15.21 0.88 12.37
C GLU A 77 -16.16 -0.09 13.07
N ALA A 78 -16.13 -1.37 12.70
CA ALA A 78 -16.93 -2.40 13.36
C ALA A 78 -16.56 -2.54 14.84
N ALA A 79 -15.27 -2.57 15.17
CA ALA A 79 -14.78 -2.62 16.55
C ALA A 79 -15.17 -1.35 17.33
N ALA A 80 -15.04 -0.17 16.72
CA ALA A 80 -15.44 1.10 17.33
C ALA A 80 -16.93 1.13 17.67
N ARG A 81 -17.80 0.66 16.76
CA ARG A 81 -19.25 0.53 17.03
C ARG A 81 -19.55 -0.49 18.12
N ALA A 82 -18.81 -1.60 18.18
CA ALA A 82 -18.95 -2.59 19.25
C ALA A 82 -18.58 -2.02 20.63
N GLN A 83 -17.72 -1.00 20.67
CA GLN A 83 -17.40 -0.22 21.88
C GLN A 83 -18.45 0.87 22.19
N GLY A 84 -19.55 0.95 21.43
CA GLY A 84 -20.66 1.87 21.66
C GLY A 84 -20.55 3.22 20.92
N LEU A 85 -19.58 3.40 20.02
CA LEU A 85 -19.51 4.62 19.21
C LEU A 85 -20.64 4.68 18.18
N PRO A 86 -21.29 5.84 17.99
CA PRO A 86 -22.16 6.09 16.85
C PRO A 86 -21.45 5.82 15.51
N ALA A 87 -22.21 5.36 14.51
CA ALA A 87 -21.63 4.94 13.23
C ALA A 87 -20.89 6.08 12.50
N ASP A 88 -21.43 7.29 12.53
CA ASP A 88 -20.84 8.50 11.95
C ASP A 88 -19.55 8.92 12.67
N ALA A 89 -19.54 8.83 14.01
CA ALA A 89 -18.35 9.08 14.82
C ALA A 89 -17.26 8.03 14.55
N ALA A 90 -17.61 6.74 14.53
CA ALA A 90 -16.69 5.64 14.22
C ALA A 90 -16.04 5.82 12.85
N HIS A 91 -16.86 6.11 11.82
CA HIS A 91 -16.40 6.38 10.47
C HIS A 91 -15.41 7.56 10.43
N THR A 92 -15.79 8.69 11.01
CA THR A 92 -14.95 9.90 11.02
C THR A 92 -13.61 9.64 11.72
N LEU A 93 -13.63 8.98 12.88
CA LEU A 93 -12.43 8.66 13.65
C LEU A 93 -11.48 7.75 12.87
N VAL A 94 -11.99 6.68 12.25
CA VAL A 94 -11.19 5.72 11.49
C VAL A 94 -10.60 6.36 10.24
N VAL A 95 -11.41 7.04 9.43
CA VAL A 95 -10.93 7.68 8.19
C VAL A 95 -9.85 8.72 8.49
N GLN A 96 -10.05 9.58 9.50
CA GLN A 96 -9.05 10.59 9.86
C GLN A 96 -7.79 9.98 10.49
N THR A 97 -7.91 8.87 11.22
CA THR A 97 -6.77 8.14 11.77
C THR A 97 -5.90 7.55 10.67
N LEU A 98 -6.52 6.87 9.69
CA LEU A 98 -5.80 6.31 8.55
C LEU A 98 -5.12 7.40 7.71
N LEU A 99 -5.86 8.46 7.37
CA LEU A 99 -5.32 9.59 6.61
C LEU A 99 -4.15 10.26 7.36
N GLY A 100 -4.33 10.58 8.64
CA GLY A 100 -3.32 11.23 9.46
C GLY A 100 -2.05 10.39 9.60
N ALA A 101 -2.20 9.09 9.88
CA ALA A 101 -1.07 8.18 10.01
C ALA A 101 -0.31 8.01 8.67
N SER A 102 -1.03 7.87 7.55
CA SER A 102 -0.40 7.79 6.23
C SER A 102 0.34 9.07 5.87
N ARG A 103 -0.21 10.25 6.20
CA ARG A 103 0.47 11.53 5.99
C ARG A 103 1.72 11.67 6.86
N MET A 104 1.65 11.28 8.13
CA MET A 104 2.83 11.24 9.00
C MET A 104 3.93 10.35 8.40
N LEU A 105 3.58 9.18 7.87
CA LEU A 105 4.53 8.29 7.23
C LEU A 105 5.12 8.89 5.94
N ASP A 106 4.30 9.54 5.11
CA ASP A 106 4.76 10.10 3.84
C ASP A 106 5.58 11.40 3.98
N GLU A 107 5.24 12.24 4.97
CA GLU A 107 5.78 13.58 5.13
C GLU A 107 6.97 13.65 6.11
N SER A 108 7.10 12.69 7.05
CA SER A 108 8.13 12.77 8.11
C SER A 108 9.53 12.31 7.69
N GLY A 109 9.63 11.47 6.66
CA GLY A 109 10.88 10.77 6.31
C GLY A 109 11.32 9.71 7.33
N GLU A 110 10.48 9.39 8.32
CA GLU A 110 10.77 8.38 9.33
C GLU A 110 10.31 6.99 8.92
N VAL A 111 10.99 5.96 9.42
CA VAL A 111 10.59 4.57 9.19
C VAL A 111 9.35 4.21 10.02
N PRO A 112 8.47 3.30 9.54
CA PRO A 112 7.24 2.94 10.25
C PRO A 112 7.43 2.50 11.71
N ALA A 113 8.52 1.78 11.99
CA ALA A 113 8.83 1.30 13.34
C ALA A 113 9.03 2.45 14.34
N GLU A 114 9.66 3.55 13.92
CA GLU A 114 9.89 4.72 14.79
C GLU A 114 8.60 5.51 15.02
N LEU A 115 7.79 5.72 13.97
CA LEU A 115 6.48 6.36 14.12
C LEU A 115 5.58 5.57 15.07
N ARG A 116 5.51 4.24 14.93
CA ARG A 116 4.78 3.36 15.85
C ARG A 116 5.31 3.48 17.28
N ARG A 117 6.64 3.46 17.47
CA ARG A 117 7.26 3.59 18.80
C ARG A 117 6.87 4.90 19.48
N ARG A 118 6.86 6.02 18.75
CA ARG A 118 6.53 7.35 19.29
C ARG A 118 5.10 7.47 19.80
N VAL A 119 4.15 6.77 19.18
CA VAL A 119 2.73 6.76 19.61
C VAL A 119 2.40 5.62 20.59
N THR A 120 3.41 4.85 21.01
CA THR A 120 3.28 3.73 21.94
C THR A 120 3.91 4.09 23.28
N SER A 121 3.10 4.59 24.22
CA SER A 121 3.55 4.82 25.58
C SER A 121 3.68 3.50 26.37
N PRO A 122 4.70 3.36 27.25
CA PRO A 122 4.81 2.19 28.12
C PRO A 122 3.57 1.99 28.99
N ASN A 123 3.05 0.77 29.04
CA ASN A 123 1.81 0.36 29.70
C ASN A 123 0.55 1.11 29.20
N GLY A 124 0.62 1.72 28.01
CA GLY A 124 -0.48 2.46 27.40
C GLY A 124 -1.45 1.60 26.60
N THR A 125 -2.55 2.20 26.18
CA THR A 125 -3.58 1.54 25.35
C THR A 125 -3.03 1.08 24.00
N THR A 126 -2.17 1.89 23.36
CA THR A 126 -1.51 1.51 22.10
C THR A 126 -0.63 0.28 22.27
N GLN A 127 0.13 0.18 23.37
CA GLN A 127 0.99 -0.96 23.62
C GLN A 127 0.17 -2.24 23.73
N ALA A 128 -0.91 -2.22 24.53
CA ALA A 128 -1.79 -3.37 24.69
C ALA A 128 -2.42 -3.83 23.35
N ALA A 129 -2.85 -2.89 22.50
CA ALA A 129 -3.41 -3.22 21.18
C ALA A 129 -2.36 -3.83 20.24
N ILE A 130 -1.15 -3.25 20.20
CA ILE A 130 -0.04 -3.76 19.36
C ILE A 130 0.40 -5.15 19.83
N GLU A 131 0.56 -5.37 21.14
CA GLU A 131 0.90 -6.68 21.69
C GLU A 131 -0.17 -7.73 21.37
N SER A 132 -1.46 -7.37 21.40
CA SER A 132 -2.54 -8.26 20.95
C SER A 132 -2.39 -8.63 19.47
N PHE A 133 -2.20 -7.64 18.58
CA PHE A 133 -2.00 -7.91 17.15
C PHE A 133 -0.80 -8.81 16.88
N GLN A 134 0.31 -8.57 17.58
CA GLN A 134 1.52 -9.37 17.44
C GLN A 134 1.35 -10.79 18.02
N GLY A 135 0.64 -10.92 19.15
CA GLY A 135 0.27 -12.21 19.73
C GLY A 135 -0.60 -13.06 18.80
N ASP A 136 -1.45 -12.42 18.00
CA ASP A 136 -2.29 -13.06 16.99
C ASP A 136 -1.58 -13.27 15.64
N GLY A 137 -0.30 -12.90 15.53
CA GLY A 137 0.53 -13.14 14.35
C GLY A 137 0.23 -12.21 13.17
N PHE A 138 -0.07 -10.94 13.44
CA PHE A 138 -0.38 -9.93 12.42
C PHE A 138 0.65 -9.88 11.27
N GLU A 139 1.94 -9.85 11.57
CA GLU A 139 3.00 -9.81 10.56
C GLU A 139 2.92 -11.02 9.61
N ALA A 140 2.68 -12.20 10.14
CA ALA A 140 2.56 -13.43 9.35
C ALA A 140 1.27 -13.45 8.51
N ILE A 141 0.18 -12.84 8.99
CA ILE A 141 -1.05 -12.68 8.21
C ILE A 141 -0.81 -11.77 7.01
N VAL A 142 -0.13 -10.63 7.22
CA VAL A 142 0.18 -9.67 6.15
C VAL A 142 1.12 -10.30 5.11
N GLU A 143 2.16 -11.01 5.54
CA GLU A 143 3.08 -11.74 4.65
C GLU A 143 2.31 -12.71 3.74
N ARG A 144 1.50 -13.60 4.33
CA ARG A 144 0.70 -14.57 3.55
C ARG A 144 -0.28 -13.90 2.60
N ALA A 145 -0.86 -12.75 2.97
CA ALA A 145 -1.77 -12.01 2.09
C ALA A 145 -1.04 -11.47 0.85
N ILE A 146 0.15 -10.88 1.04
CA ILE A 146 0.98 -10.38 -0.07
C ILE A 146 1.49 -11.53 -0.95
N GLU A 147 1.91 -12.64 -0.35
CA GLU A 147 2.31 -13.84 -1.08
C GLU A 147 1.16 -14.40 -1.94
N ALA A 148 -0.03 -14.51 -1.37
CA ALA A 148 -1.21 -15.00 -2.08
C ALA A 148 -1.58 -14.10 -3.26
N ALA A 149 -1.55 -12.77 -3.08
CA ALA A 149 -1.77 -11.82 -4.16
C ALA A 149 -0.70 -11.92 -5.25
N THR A 150 0.57 -12.06 -4.86
CA THR A 150 1.71 -12.22 -5.79
C THR A 150 1.57 -13.51 -6.60
N ALA A 151 1.29 -14.64 -5.95
CA ALA A 151 1.09 -15.93 -6.60
C ALA A 151 -0.10 -15.89 -7.58
N ARG A 152 -1.18 -15.20 -7.21
CA ARG A 152 -2.32 -14.99 -8.09
C ARG A 152 -1.98 -14.15 -9.31
N GLY A 153 -1.19 -13.08 -9.15
CA GLY A 153 -0.70 -12.25 -10.24
C GLY A 153 0.10 -13.07 -11.26
N LYS A 154 1.07 -13.86 -10.79
CA LYS A 154 1.87 -14.77 -11.62
C LYS A 154 1.00 -15.73 -12.43
N ALA A 155 0.06 -16.41 -11.76
CA ALA A 155 -0.84 -17.38 -12.40
C ALA A 155 -1.80 -16.75 -13.43
N LEU A 156 -2.08 -15.44 -13.34
CA LEU A 156 -2.88 -14.71 -14.34
C LEU A 156 -2.02 -14.32 -15.55
N SER A 157 -0.79 -13.87 -15.32
CA SER A 157 0.17 -13.51 -16.38
C SER A 157 0.55 -14.70 -17.26
N GLU A 158 0.73 -15.88 -16.66
CA GLU A 158 1.00 -17.14 -17.38
C GLU A 158 -0.15 -17.58 -18.28
N LYS A 159 -1.40 -17.26 -17.93
CA LYS A 159 -2.58 -17.60 -18.75
C LYS A 159 -2.84 -16.62 -19.88
N ALA A 160 -2.28 -15.42 -19.78
CA ALA A 160 -2.45 -14.34 -20.77
C ALA A 160 -1.32 -14.31 -21.81
N SER A 161 -0.25 -15.10 -21.60
CA SER A 161 0.90 -15.28 -22.49
C SER A 161 0.73 -16.52 -23.36
#